data_AF-A0A645GZ16-F1
#
_entry.id   AF-A0A645GZ16-F1
#
_cell.length_a   1.000
_cell.length_b   1.000
_cell.length_c   1.000
_cell.angle_alpha   90.00
_cell.angle_beta   90.00
_cell.angle_gamma   90.00
#
_symmetry.space_group_name_H-M   'P 1'
#
loop_
_entity.id
_entity.type
_entity.pdbx_description
1 polymer ?
#
loop_
_entity_poly.entity_id
_entity_poly.type
_entity_poly.pdbx_seq_one_letter_code
_entity_poly.pdbx_strand_id
1 'polypeptide(L)'
;MTFARALGQMLKFLKIRPPGAAEDIPLTLSGGITTCIPDEHTSAESMLMRADEALYAAKSQGRNRFFSFEMQMDTIEQRQI
;
A
#
# COMPACT_ATOMS: atom_id res chain seq x y z
N MET A 1 -4.23 0.47 9.60
CA MET A 1 -3.71 1.51 8.66
C MET A 1 -2.55 2.36 9.19
N THR A 2 -2.34 2.54 10.50
CA THR A 2 -1.28 3.41 11.06
C THR A 2 0.13 3.13 10.53
N PHE A 3 0.55 1.86 10.48
CA PHE A 3 1.86 1.47 9.95
C PHE A 3 2.06 1.91 8.49
N ALA A 4 1.08 1.62 7.63
CA ALA A 4 1.12 1.98 6.22
C ALA A 4 1.20 3.49 6.01
N ARG A 5 0.46 4.27 6.80
CA ARG A 5 0.55 5.74 6.80
C ARG A 5 1.91 6.24 7.24
N ALA A 6 2.45 5.69 8.33
CA ALA A 6 3.76 6.08 8.84
C ALA A 6 4.86 5.80 7.81
N LEU A 7 4.85 4.61 7.20
CA LEU A 7 5.76 4.24 6.11
C LEU A 7 5.62 5.21 4.92
N GLY A 8 4.39 5.52 4.51
CA GLY A 8 4.13 6.49 3.45
C GLY A 8 4.65 7.89 3.77
N GLN A 9 4.56 8.37 5.02
CA GLN A 9 5.14 9.65 5.42
C GLN A 9 6.67 9.62 5.41
N MET A 10 7.28 8.53 5.88
CA MET A 10 8.75 8.38 5.88
C MET A 10 9.31 8.45 4.46
N LEU A 11 8.64 7.82 3.50
CA LEU A 11 9.08 7.80 2.10
C LEU A 11 9.02 9.16 1.39
N LYS A 12 8.18 10.11 1.84
CA LYS A 12 8.09 11.45 1.22
C LYS A 12 9.41 12.22 1.24
N PHE A 13 10.27 11.92 2.20
CA PHE A 13 11.57 12.57 2.36
C PHE A 13 12.66 11.86 1.55
N LEU A 14 12.38 10.67 1.01
CA LEU A 14 13.33 9.91 0.24
C LEU A 14 13.22 10.27 -1.24
N LYS A 15 14.33 10.71 -1.79
CA LYS A 15 14.52 10.84 -3.24
C LYS A 15 15.55 9.84 -3.68
N ILE A 16 15.34 9.24 -4.83
CA ILE A 16 16.27 8.29 -5.43
C ILE A 16 16.70 8.82 -6.80
N ARG A 17 17.95 8.56 -7.15
CA ARG A 17 18.46 8.79 -8.52
C ARG A 17 18.58 7.44 -9.23
N PRO A 18 17.67 7.11 -10.14
CA PRO A 18 17.82 5.90 -10.96
C PRO A 18 19.12 5.97 -11.78
N PRO A 19 19.77 4.82 -12.07
CA PRO A 19 20.90 4.79 -12.98
C PRO A 19 20.55 5.43 -14.33
N GLY A 20 21.35 6.41 -14.76
CA GLY A 20 21.13 7.15 -16.02
C GLY A 20 20.16 8.35 -15.92
N ALA A 21 19.55 8.60 -14.76
CA ALA A 21 18.75 9.81 -14.54
C ALA A 21 19.62 11.02 -14.18
N ALA A 22 19.27 12.19 -14.73
CA ALA A 22 19.95 13.45 -14.43
C ALA A 22 19.57 14.03 -13.05
N GLU A 23 18.37 13.74 -12.57
CA GLU A 23 17.79 14.32 -11.36
C GLU A 23 17.21 13.23 -10.43
N ASP A 24 17.05 13.61 -9.16
CA ASP A 24 16.46 12.72 -8.16
C ASP A 24 14.93 12.80 -8.25
N ILE A 25 14.28 11.64 -8.21
CA ILE A 25 12.82 11.53 -8.23
C ILE A 25 12.29 11.21 -6.83
N PRO A 26 11.14 11.77 -6.42
CA PRO A 26 10.50 11.41 -5.15
C PRO A 26 10.06 9.94 -5.20
N LEU A 27 10.43 9.18 -4.16
CA LEU A 27 10.01 7.80 -4.04
C LEU A 27 8.62 7.71 -3.39
N THR A 28 7.74 6.92 -4.00
CA THR A 28 6.42 6.61 -3.45
C THR A 28 6.22 5.10 -3.40
N LEU A 29 5.26 4.65 -2.61
CA LEU A 29 4.91 3.24 -2.48
C LEU A 29 3.40 3.08 -2.62
N SER A 30 2.98 2.00 -3.27
CA SER A 30 1.60 1.50 -3.20
C SER A 30 1.61 0.14 -2.54
N GLY A 31 0.62 -0.14 -1.71
CA GLY A 31 0.57 -1.39 -0.92
C GLY A 31 -0.85 -1.90 -0.76
N GLY A 32 -1.02 -3.22 -0.82
CA GLY A 32 -2.25 -3.86 -0.41
C GLY A 32 -2.10 -4.45 1.00
N ILE A 33 -3.16 -4.37 1.79
CA ILE A 33 -3.17 -4.81 3.18
C ILE A 33 -4.37 -5.73 3.36
N THR A 34 -4.10 -6.91 3.90
CA THR A 34 -5.13 -7.85 4.34
C THR A 34 -4.91 -8.15 5.83
N THR A 35 -5.99 -8.39 6.55
CA THR A 35 -5.95 -8.88 7.92
C THR A 35 -7.10 -9.86 8.11
N CYS A 36 -6.84 -11.00 8.74
CA CYS A 36 -7.90 -11.92 9.12
C CYS A 36 -7.55 -12.56 10.46
N ILE A 37 -8.57 -13.12 11.13
CA ILE A 37 -8.37 -14.12 12.16
C ILE A 37 -8.39 -15.46 11.43
N PRO A 38 -7.32 -16.27 11.48
CA PRO A 38 -7.26 -17.50 10.71
C PRO A 38 -8.22 -18.56 11.24
N ASP A 39 -8.86 -19.27 10.32
CA ASP A 39 -9.67 -20.46 10.54
C ASP A 39 -9.11 -21.67 9.75
N GLU A 40 -9.82 -22.80 9.75
CA GLU A 40 -9.41 -24.03 9.05
C GLU A 40 -9.30 -23.86 7.52
N HIS A 41 -9.87 -22.79 6.96
CA HIS A 41 -9.85 -22.49 5.53
C HIS A 41 -8.85 -21.39 5.17
N THR A 42 -8.22 -20.76 6.17
CA THR A 42 -7.27 -19.67 5.95
C THR A 42 -5.90 -20.23 5.59
N SER A 43 -5.49 -20.02 4.34
CA SER A 43 -4.12 -20.33 3.89
C SER A 43 -3.28 -19.06 3.75
N ALA A 44 -1.97 -19.17 3.95
CA ALA A 44 -1.04 -18.07 3.71
C ALA A 44 -1.10 -17.57 2.26
N GLU A 45 -1.29 -18.49 1.30
CA GLU A 45 -1.47 -18.17 -0.12
C GLU A 45 -2.72 -17.32 -0.36
N SER A 46 -3.86 -17.70 0.24
CA SER A 46 -5.10 -16.92 0.13
C SER A 46 -4.94 -15.51 0.69
N MET A 47 -4.21 -15.37 1.80
CA MET A 47 -3.90 -14.06 2.40
C MET A 47 -3.01 -13.22 1.49
N LEU A 48 -1.95 -13.80 0.91
CA LEU A 48 -1.10 -13.11 -0.04
C LEU A 48 -1.88 -12.66 -1.28
N MET A 49 -2.75 -13.52 -1.81
CA MET A 49 -3.57 -13.20 -2.99
C MET A 49 -4.50 -12.01 -2.70
N ARG A 50 -5.16 -11.99 -1.54
CA ARG A 50 -5.99 -10.85 -1.11
C ARG A 50 -5.18 -9.56 -0.97
N ALA A 51 -3.98 -9.64 -0.39
CA ALA A 51 -3.09 -8.49 -0.29
C ALA A 51 -2.64 -7.99 -1.67
N ASP A 52 -2.37 -8.89 -2.61
CA ASP A 52 -1.99 -8.52 -3.97
C ASP A 52 -3.15 -7.88 -4.74
N GLU A 53 -4.37 -8.41 -4.62
CA GLU A 53 -5.58 -7.78 -5.18
C GLU A 53 -5.76 -6.35 -4.65
N ALA A 54 -5.57 -6.14 -3.35
CA ALA A 54 -5.63 -4.81 -2.74
C ALA A 54 -4.50 -3.90 -3.27
N LEU A 55 -3.31 -4.44 -3.52
CA LEU A 55 -2.20 -3.69 -4.13
C LEU A 55 -2.55 -3.26 -5.55
N TYR A 56 -3.17 -4.15 -6.34
CA TYR A 56 -3.63 -3.83 -7.68
C TYR A 56 -4.70 -2.74 -7.67
N ALA A 57 -5.65 -2.78 -6.72
CA ALA A 57 -6.63 -1.71 -6.52
C ALA A 57 -5.96 -0.38 -6.18
N ALA A 58 -4.97 -0.37 -5.27
CA ALA A 58 -4.21 0.84 -4.94
C ALA A 58 -3.48 1.43 -6.17
N LYS A 59 -2.92 0.58 -7.02
CA LYS A 59 -2.25 1.00 -8.26
C LYS A 59 -3.24 1.56 -9.29
N SER A 60 -4.39 0.92 -9.49
CA SER A 60 -5.40 1.34 -10.48
C SER A 60 -6.06 2.67 -10.10
N GLN A 61 -6.16 2.97 -8.80
CA GLN A 61 -6.71 4.23 -8.30
C GLN A 61 -5.72 5.41 -8.31
N GLY A 62 -4.52 5.25 -8.90
CA GLY A 62 -3.57 6.36 -9.08
C GLY A 62 -2.28 6.26 -8.25
N ARG A 63 -1.97 5.09 -7.69
CA ARG A 63 -0.73 4.81 -6.94
C ARG A 63 -0.57 5.71 -5.69
N ASN A 64 0.60 5.61 -5.05
CA ASN A 64 1.00 6.34 -3.83
C ASN A 64 -0.04 6.27 -2.70
N ARG A 65 -0.62 5.08 -2.51
CA ARG A 65 -1.67 4.81 -1.52
C ARG A 65 -1.64 3.35 -1.09
N PHE A 66 -2.27 3.09 0.05
CA PHE A 66 -2.55 1.72 0.47
C PHE A 66 -4.04 1.45 0.47
N PHE A 67 -4.41 0.22 0.15
CA PHE A 67 -5.80 -0.23 0.12
C PHE A 67 -5.97 -1.48 0.99
N SER A 68 -7.12 -1.59 1.65
CA SER A 68 -7.55 -2.79 2.39
C SER A 68 -9.04 -2.99 2.16
N PHE A 69 -9.43 -4.20 1.79
CA PHE A 69 -10.84 -4.54 1.59
C PHE A 69 -11.61 -4.60 2.91
N GLU A 70 -10.95 -5.05 3.98
CA GLU A 70 -11.55 -5.24 5.31
C GLU A 70 -11.87 -3.91 5.99
N MET A 71 -11.00 -2.91 5.78
CA MET A 71 -11.26 -1.56 6.28
C MET A 71 -12.09 -0.70 5.31
N GLN A 72 -12.43 -1.22 4.11
CA GLN A 72 -13.17 -0.54 3.03
C GLN A 72 -12.73 0.91 2.76
N MET A 73 -11.45 1.22 2.98
CA MET A 73 -10.95 2.58 2.89
C MET A 73 -9.48 2.56 2.47
N ASP A 74 -9.09 3.53 1.65
CA ASP A 74 -7.70 3.77 1.33
C ASP A 74 -7.07 4.80 2.29
N THR A 75 -5.74 4.92 2.28
CA THR A 75 -5.04 5.87 3.15
C THR A 75 -5.29 7.36 2.81
N ILE A 76 -5.89 7.66 1.66
CA ILE A 76 -6.21 9.01 1.21
C ILE A 76 -7.60 9.42 1.70
N GLU A 77 -8.60 8.55 1.57
CA GLU A 77 -9.97 8.75 2.05
C GLU A 77 -10.03 8.82 3.58
N GLN A 78 -9.23 8.01 4.30
CA GLN A 78 -9.06 8.13 5.76
C GLN A 78 -8.39 9.43 6.23
N ARG A 79 -7.98 10.32 5.32
CA ARG A 79 -7.40 11.62 5.67
C ARG A 79 -8.46 12.73 5.73
N GLN A 80 -9.65 12.48 5.20
CA GLN A 80 -10.75 13.45 5.15
C GLN A 80 -11.83 13.21 6.22
N ILE A 81 -11.64 12.22 7.09
CA ILE A 81 -12.42 11.97 8.31
C ILE A 81 -11.54 12.37 9.50
#